data_AF-A0A2V5M495-F1
#
_entry.id   AF-A0A2V5M495-F1
#
_cell.length_a   1.000
_cell.length_b   1.000
_cell.length_c   1.000
_cell.angle_alpha   90.00
_cell.angle_beta   90.00
_cell.angle_gamma   90.00
#
_symmetry.space_group_name_H-M   'P 1'
#
loop_
_entity.id
_entity.type
_entity.pdbx_description
1 polymer ?
#
loop_
_entity_poly.entity_id
_entity_poly.type
_entity_poly.pdbx_seq_one_letter_code
_entity_poly.pdbx_strand_id
1 'polypeptide(L)' 'GGCSGLQYVMDLVQGPMERDILVPTQNVRLVVDPKSALFVSGSVLDYSEDLQKGGFKVTNPNAVAHCSCGESFAV' A
#
# COMPACT_ATOMS: atom_id res chain seq x y z
N GLY A 1 10.59 1.28 -19.49
CA GLY A 1 11.36 2.39 -18.88
C GLY A 1 11.26 2.21 -17.39
N GLY A 2 12.35 1.77 -16.77
CA GLY A 2 12.37 1.36 -15.36
C GLY A 2 12.55 2.54 -14.43
N CYS A 3 11.55 2.83 -13.63
CA CYS A 3 11.76 3.53 -12.36
C CYS A 3 12.27 2.48 -11.36
N SER A 4 13.47 2.69 -10.82
CA SER A 4 14.09 1.86 -9.78
C SER A 4 13.43 2.07 -8.40
N GLY A 5 12.10 2.16 -8.35
CA GLY A 5 11.32 2.43 -7.15
C GLY A 5 10.61 1.19 -6.61
N LEU A 6 10.13 1.29 -5.39
CA LEU A 6 9.20 0.31 -4.83
C LEU A 6 7.80 0.58 -5.39
N GLN A 7 7.08 -0.50 -5.69
CA GLN A 7 5.70 -0.46 -6.15
C GLN A 7 4.79 -1.03 -5.06
N TYR A 8 3.65 -0.38 -4.84
CA TYR A 8 2.58 -0.96 -4.04
C TYR A 8 1.84 -1.99 -4.87
N VAL A 9 1.85 -3.24 -4.41
CA VAL A 9 1.02 -4.31 -4.98
C VAL A 9 0.01 -4.71 -3.92
N MET A 10 -1.27 -4.74 -4.31
CA MET A 10 -2.36 -5.17 -3.45
C MET A 10 -3.11 -6.30 -4.14
N ASP A 11 -3.20 -7.44 -3.46
CA ASP A 11 -3.91 -8.61 -3.93
C ASP A 11 -4.98 -9.04 -2.93
N LEU A 12 -6.08 -9.59 -3.45
CA LEU A 12 -7.09 -10.23 -2.64
C LEU A 12 -6.64 -11.64 -2.29
N VAL A 13 -6.37 -11.87 -1.01
CA VAL A 13 -5.95 -13.18 -0.48
C VAL A 13 -7.10 -13.86 0.27
N GLN A 14 -7.10 -15.20 0.28
CA GLN A 14 -8.12 -15.97 1.01
C GLN A 14 -8.00 -15.83 2.54
N GLY A 15 -6.81 -15.48 3.04
CA GLY A 15 -6.54 -15.25 4.46
C GLY A 15 -5.08 -14.86 4.72
N PRO A 16 -4.74 -14.49 5.97
CA PRO A 16 -3.36 -14.19 6.37
C PRO A 16 -2.48 -15.44 6.26
N MET A 17 -1.25 -15.26 5.79
CA MET A 17 -0.19 -16.27 5.82
C MET A 17 0.54 -16.27 7.16
N GLU A 18 1.37 -17.29 7.38
CA GLU A 18 2.22 -17.36 8.56
C GLU A 18 3.17 -16.16 8.59
N ARG A 19 3.14 -15.40 9.69
CA ARG A 19 3.91 -14.17 9.95
C ARG A 19 3.36 -12.89 9.33
N ASP A 20 2.24 -12.93 8.63
CA ASP A 20 1.60 -11.70 8.17
C ASP A 20 1.18 -10.84 9.36
N ILE A 21 1.37 -9.54 9.20
CA ILE A 21 0.96 -8.54 10.17
C ILE A 21 -0.48 -8.16 9.84
N LEU A 22 -1.39 -8.52 10.75
CA LEU A 22 -2.79 -8.13 10.68
C LEU A 22 -2.92 -6.66 11.06
N VAL A 23 -3.44 -5.86 10.14
CA VAL A 23 -3.73 -4.44 10.38
C VAL A 23 -5.23 -4.29 10.64
N PRO A 24 -5.63 -3.87 11.86
CA PRO A 24 -7.03 -3.59 12.15
C PRO A 24 -7.53 -2.45 11.27
N THR A 25 -8.57 -2.70 10.48
CA THR A 25 -9.28 -1.64 9.76
C THR A 25 -10.77 -1.73 10.06
N GLN A 26 -11.53 -0.70 9.70
CA GLN A 26 -12.94 -0.62 10.06
C GLN A 26 -13.77 -1.73 9.38
N ASN A 27 -13.63 -1.87 8.06
CA ASN A 27 -14.56 -2.69 7.26
C ASN A 27 -13.88 -3.78 6.44
N VAL A 28 -12.54 -3.83 6.41
CA VAL A 28 -11.78 -4.84 5.64
C VAL A 28 -10.66 -5.43 6.49
N ARG A 29 -10.20 -6.63 6.13
CA ARG A 29 -9.00 -7.20 6.75
C ARG A 29 -7.82 -6.89 5.86
N LEU A 30 -6.90 -6.08 6.37
CA LEU A 30 -5.64 -5.79 5.71
C LEU A 30 -4.54 -6.63 6.36
N VAL A 31 -3.72 -7.25 5.52
CA VAL A 31 -2.54 -8.02 5.93
C VAL A 31 -1.34 -7.47 5.20
N VAL A 32 -0.20 -7.42 5.88
CA VAL A 32 1.07 -6.94 5.32
C VAL A 32 2.15 -7.95 5.66
N ASP A 33 2.93 -8.37 4.66
CA ASP A 33 4.05 -9.26 4.92
C ASP A 33 5.16 -8.52 5.70
N PRO A 34 5.93 -9.21 6.56
CA PRO A 34 6.96 -8.58 7.39
C PRO A 34 8.04 -7.80 6.62
N LYS A 35 8.34 -8.17 5.37
CA LYS A 35 9.37 -7.47 4.59
C LYS A 35 8.84 -6.13 4.10
N SER A 36 7.60 -6.11 3.58
CA SER A 36 6.94 -4.89 3.14
C SER A 36 6.62 -3.96 4.30
N ALA A 37 6.31 -4.49 5.49
CA ALA A 37 6.00 -3.71 6.68
C ALA A 37 7.08 -2.68 7.02
N LEU A 38 8.36 -2.97 6.76
CA LEU A 38 9.47 -2.05 6.98
C LEU A 38 9.37 -0.78 6.10
N PHE A 39 8.78 -0.89 4.92
CA PHE A 39 8.68 0.20 3.95
C PHE A 39 7.36 0.96 4.05
N VAL A 40 6.31 0.30 4.55
CA VAL A 40 4.95 0.86 4.61
C VAL A 40 4.50 1.21 6.02
N SER A 41 5.33 0.97 7.05
CA SER A 41 5.01 1.33 8.43
C SER A 41 4.71 2.82 8.57
N GLY A 42 3.58 3.14 9.20
CA GLY A 42 3.07 4.52 9.33
C GLY A 42 2.36 5.06 8.09
N SER A 43 2.23 4.27 7.02
CA SER A 43 1.42 4.65 5.86
C SER A 43 -0.07 4.62 6.19
N VAL A 44 -0.81 5.50 5.54
CA VAL A 44 -2.27 5.57 5.58
C VAL A 44 -2.81 5.05 4.25
N LEU A 45 -3.76 4.13 4.31
CA LEU A 45 -4.48 3.60 3.16
C LEU A 45 -5.91 4.15 3.16
N ASP A 46 -6.22 4.96 2.16
CA ASP A 46 -7.56 5.48 1.90
C ASP A 46 -8.17 4.81 0.67
N TYR A 47 -9.51 4.73 0.62
CA TYR A 47 -10.24 4.27 -0.55
C TYR A 47 -11.26 5.34 -0.96
N SER A 48 -11.26 5.75 -2.22
CA SER A 48 -12.27 6.65 -2.78
C SER A 48 -13.18 5.88 -3.74
N GLU A 49 -14.48 6.18 -3.70
CA GLU A 49 -15.49 5.69 -4.65
C GLU A 49 -15.74 6.68 -5.81
N ASP A 50 -14.94 7.74 -5.93
CA ASP A 50 -15.11 8.74 -6.98
C ASP A 50 -15.11 8.12 -8.39
N LEU A 51 -16.07 8.49 -9.23
CA LEU A 51 -16.18 7.97 -10.60
C LEU A 51 -14.94 8.22 -11.48
N GLN A 52 -14.12 9.23 -11.17
CA GLN A 52 -12.93 9.59 -11.95
C GLN A 52 -11.60 9.19 -11.29
N LYS A 53 -11.57 9.00 -9.96
CA LYS A 53 -10.36 8.72 -9.17
C LYS A 53 -10.57 7.61 -8.14
N GLY A 54 -11.57 6.77 -8.38
CA GLY A 54 -11.94 5.68 -7.50
C GLY A 54 -10.80 4.67 -7.43
N GLY A 55 -10.54 4.18 -6.22
CA GLY A 55 -9.45 3.26 -5.96
C GLY A 55 -8.76 3.50 -4.63
N PHE A 56 -7.77 2.64 -4.37
CA PHE A 56 -6.92 2.72 -3.20
C PHE A 56 -5.85 3.79 -3.37
N LYS A 57 -5.71 4.64 -2.35
CA LYS A 57 -4.68 5.66 -2.26
C LYS A 57 -3.81 5.39 -1.05
N VAL A 58 -2.52 5.16 -1.29
CA VAL A 58 -1.53 4.99 -0.22
C VAL A 58 -0.81 6.32 0.00
N THR A 59 -0.81 6.79 1.24
CA THR A 59 0.01 7.93 1.69
C THR A 59 1.07 7.41 2.63
N ASN A 60 2.32 7.35 2.17
CA ASN A 60 3.45 6.85 2.96
C ASN A 60 4.35 8.01 3.40
N PRO A 61 4.47 8.30 4.70
CA PRO A 61 5.35 9.37 5.17
C PRO A 61 6.84 9.08 4.91
N ASN A 62 7.21 7.81 4.68
CA ASN A 62 8.57 7.40 4.34
C ASN A 62 8.87 7.49 2.83
N ALA A 63 7.88 7.78 1.99
CA ALA A 63 8.08 7.94 0.55
C ALA A 63 8.65 9.33 0.25
N VAL A 64 9.93 9.39 -0.16
CA VAL A 64 10.64 10.66 -0.39
C VAL A 64 10.41 11.18 -1.82
N ALA A 65 10.00 10.32 -2.74
CA ALA A 65 9.65 10.71 -4.12
C ALA A 65 8.37 10.00 -4.59
N HIS A 66 7.33 10.78 -4.87
CA HIS A 66 6.13 10.31 -5.57
C HIS A 66 6.33 10.55 -7.07
N CYS A 67 6.37 9.48 -7.88
CA CYS A 67 6.35 9.66 -9.32
C CYS A 67 5.00 10.26 -9.73
N SER A 68 4.98 11.16 -10.73
CA SER A 68 3.80 11.95 -11.13
C SER A 68 2.58 11.12 -11.59
N CYS A 69 2.72 9.80 -11.71
CA CYS A 69 1.66 8.84 -12.01
C CYS A 69 1.03 8.15 -10.78
N GLY A 70 1.59 8.33 -9.57
CA GLY A 70 1.00 7.82 -8.31
C GLY A 70 1.20 6.32 -8.00
N GLU A 71 1.71 5.53 -8.95
CA GLU A 71 1.84 4.07 -8.81
C GLU A 71 3.19 3.60 -8.24
N SER A 72 4.14 4.50 -7.98
CA SER A 72 5.49 4.13 -7.53
C SER A 72 6.11 5.19 -6.64
N PHE A 73 6.91 4.75 -5.68
CA PHE A 73 7.62 5.61 -4.74
C PHE A 73 9.06 5.13 -4.50
N ALA A 74 9.95 6.06 -4.17
CA ALA A 74 11.27 5.75 -3.64
C ALA A 74 11.29 5.99 -2.13
N VAL A 75 11.93 5.09 -1.40
CA VAL A 75 12.25 5.21 0.03
C VAL A 75 13.69 5.67 0.21
#